data_AF-A0A397D9J0-F1
#
_entry.id   AF-A0A397D9J0-F1
#
_cell.length_a   1.000
_cell.length_b   1.000
_cell.length_c   1.000
_cell.angle_alpha   90.00
_cell.angle_beta   90.00
_cell.angle_gamma   90.00
#
_symmetry.space_group_name_H-M   'P 1'
#
loop_
_entity.id
_entity.type
_entity.pdbx_description
1 polymer ?
#
loop_
_entity_poly.entity_id
_entity_poly.type
_entity_poly.pdbx_seq_one_letter_code
_entity_poly.pdbx_strand_id
1 'polypeptide(L)'
;EGDRRSEAQHINKSLLALRHVLLQLKNKQEYVSYRDSKLTLLLQDAIGGHAKTLLVVCVNPSGACAHESKCSLAFGERANAVELGRAKQHITSSTSLVRGNNRKP
;
A
#
# COMPACT_ATOMS: atom_id res chain seq x y z
N GLU A 1 31.46 -7.25 2.95
CA GLU A 1 30.29 -8.12 3.29
C GLU A 1 29.25 -7.44 4.18
N GLY A 2 29.61 -6.46 5.02
CA GLY A 2 28.68 -5.71 5.87
C GLY A 2 27.60 -4.95 5.08
N ASP A 3 27.96 -4.28 3.99
CA ASP A 3 27.01 -3.47 3.21
C ASP A 3 25.91 -4.28 2.54
N ARG A 4 26.23 -5.43 1.92
CA ARG A 4 25.23 -6.33 1.33
C ARG A 4 24.26 -6.88 2.38
N ARG A 5 24.77 -7.21 3.58
CA ARG A 5 23.92 -7.69 4.69
C ARG A 5 23.05 -6.57 5.23
N SER A 6 23.60 -5.36 5.36
CA SER A 6 22.86 -4.17 5.77
C SER A 6 21.76 -3.83 4.75
N GLU A 7 22.05 -3.86 3.46
CA GLU A 7 21.06 -3.63 2.39
C GLU A 7 19.92 -4.66 2.46
N ALA A 8 20.26 -5.95 2.52
CA ALA A 8 19.26 -7.02 2.65
C ALA A 8 18.38 -6.84 3.90
N GLN A 9 18.95 -6.42 5.03
CA GLN A 9 18.20 -6.11 6.25
C GLN A 9 17.25 -4.93 6.04
N HIS A 10 17.68 -3.85 5.38
CA HIS A 10 16.83 -2.70 5.11
C HIS A 10 15.66 -3.04 4.17
N ILE A 11 15.90 -3.86 3.14
CA ILE A 11 14.85 -4.37 2.25
C ILE A 11 13.82 -5.15 3.08
N ASN A 12 14.27 -6.13 3.85
CA ASN A 12 13.38 -6.96 4.66
C ASN A 12 12.64 -6.18 5.75
N LYS A 13 13.26 -5.15 6.33
CA LYS A 13 12.62 -4.25 7.29
C LYS A 13 11.41 -3.54 6.67
N SER A 14 11.57 -2.99 5.46
CA SER A 14 10.47 -2.30 4.77
C SER A 14 9.32 -3.25 4.40
N LEU A 15 9.64 -4.47 3.97
CA LEU A 15 8.65 -5.49 3.64
C LEU A 15 7.91 -6.01 4.89
N LEU A 16 8.61 -6.11 6.02
CA LEU A 16 8.00 -6.47 7.30
C LEU A 16 7.06 -5.37 7.81
N ALA A 17 7.47 -4.09 7.71
CA ALA A 17 6.61 -2.97 8.05
C ALA A 17 5.33 -2.97 7.19
N LEU A 18 5.46 -3.24 5.89
CA LEU A 18 4.30 -3.37 5.00
C LEU A 18 3.37 -4.52 5.43
N ARG A 19 3.94 -5.68 5.80
CA ARG A 19 3.15 -6.80 6.34
C ARG A 19 2.38 -6.39 7.60
N HIS A 20 3.01 -5.62 8.49
CA HIS A 20 2.39 -5.17 9.73
C HIS A 20 1.22 -4.22 9.46
N VAL A 21 1.41 -3.25 8.56
CA VAL A 21 0.36 -2.33 8.11
C VAL A 21 -0.83 -3.07 7.49
N LEU A 22 -0.59 -4.04 6.60
CA LEU A 22 -1.66 -4.85 6.00
C LEU A 22 -2.45 -5.62 7.08
N LEU A 23 -1.78 -6.14 8.10
CA LEU A 23 -2.46 -6.83 9.20
C LEU A 23 -3.32 -5.87 10.05
N GLN A 24 -2.81 -4.68 10.36
CA GLN A 24 -3.56 -3.65 11.08
C GLN A 24 -4.80 -3.21 10.29
N LEU A 25 -4.66 -3.05 8.98
CA LEU A 25 -5.77 -2.72 8.08
C LEU A 25 -6.81 -3.83 8.00
N LYS A 26 -6.39 -5.08 7.83
CA LYS A 26 -7.27 -6.25 7.85
C LYS A 26 -8.09 -6.30 9.14
N ASN A 27 -7.45 -6.02 10.28
CA ASN A 27 -8.08 -6.03 11.59
C ASN A 27 -8.85 -4.74 11.92
N LYS A 28 -8.97 -3.80 10.96
CA LYS A 28 -9.66 -2.50 11.11
C LYS A 28 -9.23 -1.76 12.37
N GLN A 29 -7.93 -1.79 12.68
CA GLN A 29 -7.37 -1.07 13.82
C GLN A 29 -7.53 0.44 13.61
N GLU A 30 -7.81 1.17 14.69
CA GLU A 30 -7.98 2.62 14.66
C GLU A 30 -6.66 3.33 14.26
N TYR A 31 -5.53 2.80 14.75
CA TYR A 31 -4.21 3.30 14.41
C TYR A 31 -3.45 2.30 13.53
N VAL A 32 -2.89 2.80 12.42
CA VAL A 32 -2.08 2.03 11.47
C VAL A 32 -0.70 2.68 11.34
N SER A 33 0.36 1.88 11.52
CA SER A 33 1.75 2.35 11.66
C SER A 33 2.45 2.56 10.31
N TYR A 34 1.93 3.45 9.45
CA TYR A 34 2.57 3.73 8.15
C TYR A 34 3.99 4.30 8.25
N ARG A 35 4.37 4.87 9.40
CA ARG A 35 5.65 5.56 9.61
C ARG A 35 6.82 4.63 9.96
N ASP A 36 6.57 3.33 10.15
CA ASP A 36 7.62 2.36 10.52
C ASP A 36 8.65 2.15 9.39
N SER A 37 8.30 2.51 8.16
CA SER A 37 9.23 2.56 7.03
C SER A 37 8.90 3.68 6.05
N LYS A 38 9.90 4.15 5.29
CA LYS A 38 9.67 5.11 4.20
C LYS A 38 8.75 4.53 3.11
N LEU A 39 8.83 3.23 2.86
CA LEU A 39 8.01 2.53 1.86
C LEU A 39 6.52 2.59 2.23
N THR A 40 6.17 2.21 3.46
CA THR A 40 4.79 2.23 3.95
C THR A 40 4.22 3.64 4.05
N LEU A 41 5.06 4.64 4.30
CA LEU A 41 4.67 6.04 4.29
C LEU A 41 4.30 6.51 2.87
N LEU A 42 5.13 6.19 1.88
CA LEU A 42 4.86 6.54 0.47
C LEU A 42 3.63 5.81 -0.08
N LEU A 43 3.41 4.58 0.37
CA LEU A 43 2.30 3.75 -0.07
C LEU A 43 1.00 4.00 0.71
N GLN A 44 0.99 4.86 1.73
CA GLN A 44 -0.15 5.06 2.62
C GLN A 44 -1.46 5.27 1.86
N ASP A 45 -1.47 6.14 0.85
CA ASP A 45 -2.67 6.43 0.04
C ASP A 45 -3.05 5.24 -0.87
N ALA A 46 -2.07 4.46 -1.31
CA ALA A 46 -2.27 3.30 -2.16
C ALA A 46 -2.89 2.12 -1.37
N ILE A 47 -2.35 1.82 -0.20
CA ILE A 47 -2.73 0.63 0.59
C ILE A 47 -3.74 0.90 1.69
N GLY A 48 -4.00 2.16 2.05
CA GLY A 48 -4.94 2.54 3.12
C GLY A 48 -5.98 3.58 2.71
N GLY A 49 -5.78 4.25 1.58
CA GLY A 49 -6.64 5.31 1.09
C GLY A 49 -7.72 4.81 0.12
N HIS A 50 -7.95 5.58 -0.95
CA HIS A 50 -9.00 5.33 -1.94
C HIS A 50 -8.49 4.77 -3.27
N ALA A 51 -7.23 4.34 -3.33
CA ALA A 51 -6.63 3.80 -4.54
C ALA A 51 -7.02 2.34 -4.78
N LYS A 52 -6.95 1.93 -6.06
CA LYS A 52 -6.93 0.51 -6.42
C LYS A 52 -5.49 0.04 -6.40
N THR A 53 -5.20 -1.00 -5.61
CA THR A 53 -3.86 -1.55 -5.48
C THR A 53 -3.82 -2.98 -5.98
N LEU A 54 -2.85 -3.27 -6.84
CA LEU A 54 -2.53 -4.62 -7.32
C LEU A 54 -1.17 -5.02 -6.76
N LEU A 55 -1.08 -6.22 -6.18
CA LEU A 55 0.17 -6.81 -5.74
C LEU A 55 0.52 -7.99 -6.65
N VAL A 56 1.70 -7.93 -7.27
CA VAL A 56 2.26 -9.04 -8.04
C VAL A 56 3.31 -9.74 -7.19
N VAL A 57 3.14 -11.04 -6.96
CA VAL A 57 4.06 -11.85 -6.17
C VAL A 57 4.93 -12.68 -7.10
N CYS A 58 6.22 -12.34 -7.17
CA CYS A 58 7.20 -13.07 -7.97
C CYS A 58 7.85 -14.18 -7.12
N VAL A 59 7.69 -15.43 -7.53
CA VAL A 59 8.23 -16.61 -6.83
C VAL A 59 9.11 -17.46 -7.76
N ASN A 60 9.98 -18.27 -7.17
CA ASN A 60 10.84 -19.19 -7.91
C ASN A 60 10.22 -20.61 -7.89
N PRO A 61 10.02 -21.27 -9.05
CA PRO A 61 9.40 -22.58 -9.11
C PRO A 61 10.30 -23.74 -8.61
N SER A 62 11.58 -23.48 -8.33
CA SER A 62 12.52 -24.50 -7.84
C SER A 62 12.17 -24.99 -6.44
N GLY A 63 12.25 -26.31 -6.23
CA GLY A 63 12.01 -26.95 -4.93
C GLY A 63 12.95 -26.45 -3.81
N ALA A 64 14.18 -26.05 -4.16
CA ALA A 64 15.12 -25.46 -3.20
C ALA A 64 14.63 -24.12 -2.63
N CYS A 65 13.76 -23.41 -3.36
CA CYS A 65 13.18 -22.13 -2.96
C CYS A 65 11.74 -22.27 -2.47
N ALA A 66 11.24 -23.49 -2.23
CA ALA A 66 9.85 -23.73 -1.88
C ALA A 66 9.42 -23.04 -0.58
N HIS A 67 10.31 -23.01 0.43
CA HIS A 67 10.03 -22.35 1.71
C HIS A 67 9.82 -20.84 1.54
N GLU A 68 10.76 -20.16 0.89
CA GLU A 68 10.68 -18.72 0.60
C GLU A 68 9.48 -18.39 -0.29
N SER A 69 9.22 -19.21 -1.30
CA SER A 69 8.05 -19.04 -2.18
C SER A 69 6.74 -19.16 -1.41
N LYS A 70 6.63 -20.12 -0.47
CA LYS A 70 5.47 -20.24 0.42
C LYS A 70 5.30 -18.99 1.30
N CYS A 71 6.39 -18.45 1.84
CA CYS A 71 6.38 -17.22 2.63
C CYS A 71 5.89 -16.01 1.82
N SER A 72 6.31 -15.90 0.56
CA SER A 72 5.87 -14.84 -0.37
C SER A 72 4.40 -14.98 -0.77
N LEU A 73 3.93 -16.20 -1.04
CA LEU A 73 2.52 -16.47 -1.33
C LEU A 73 1.62 -16.15 -0.13
N ALA A 74 2.03 -16.55 1.08
CA ALA A 74 1.30 -16.22 2.32
C ALA A 74 1.26 -14.70 2.58
N PHE A 75 2.26 -13.95 2.12
CA PHE A 75 2.21 -12.49 2.13
C PHE A 75 1.15 -11.96 1.16
N GLY A 76 1.12 -12.47 -0.07
CA GLY A 76 0.11 -12.11 -1.07
C GLY A 76 -1.32 -12.41 -0.62
N GLU A 77 -1.56 -13.57 -0.02
CA GLU A 77 -2.85 -13.95 0.56
C GLU A 77 -3.32 -12.95 1.61
N ARG A 78 -2.44 -12.57 2.55
CA ARG A 78 -2.76 -11.57 3.59
C ARG A 78 -3.04 -10.19 3.01
N ALA A 79 -2.29 -9.79 1.99
CA ALA A 79 -2.52 -8.52 1.29
C ALA A 79 -3.88 -8.52 0.60
N ASN A 80 -4.26 -9.63 -0.04
CA ASN A 80 -5.56 -9.77 -0.72
C ASN A 80 -6.75 -9.77 0.25
N ALA A 81 -6.54 -10.20 1.49
CA ALA A 81 -7.56 -10.17 2.54
C ALA A 81 -7.83 -8.76 3.11
N VAL A 82 -7.07 -7.73 2.70
CA VAL A 82 -7.30 -6.36 3.14
C VAL A 82 -8.44 -5.75 2.33
N GLU A 83 -9.57 -5.49 3.00
CA GLU A 83 -10.70 -4.79 2.41
C GLU A 83 -10.53 -3.28 2.55
N LEU A 84 -9.98 -2.66 1.52
CA LEU A 84 -10.05 -1.22 1.35
C LEU A 84 -11.45 -0.91 0.84
N GLY A 85 -12.22 -0.17 1.64
CA GLY A 85 -13.63 0.12 1.35
C GLY A 85 -13.86 0.72 -0.04
N ARG A 86 -15.13 0.97 -0.39
CA ARG A 86 -15.51 1.43 -1.74
C ARG A 86 -14.62 2.58 -2.23
N ALA A 87 -13.97 2.38 -3.37
CA ALA A 87 -13.19 3.42 -4.03
C ALA A 87 -14.10 4.64 -4.30
N LYS A 88 -13.71 5.80 -3.78
CA LYS A 88 -14.43 7.06 -3.99
C LYS A 88 -13.87 7.74 -5.24
N GLN A 89 -14.75 8.24 -6.10
CA GLN A 89 -14.34 9.02 -7.26
C GLN A 89 -13.74 10.35 -6.80
N HIS A 90 -12.52 10.66 -7.24
CA HIS A 90 -11.92 11.98 -7.05
C HIS A 90 -12.48 12.93 -8.12
N ILE A 91 -13.67 13.48 -7.88
CA ILE A 91 -14.26 14.49 -8.75
C ILE A 91 -13.62 15.83 -8.40
N THR A 92 -12.63 16.24 -9.19
CA THR A 92 -12.11 17.61 -9.14
C THR A 92 -13.16 18.50 -9.80
N SER A 93 -13.95 19.22 -9.01
CA SER A 93 -14.95 20.16 -9.50
C SER A 93 -14.26 21.36 -10.15
N SER A 94 -13.83 21.21 -11.40
CA SER A 94 -13.40 22.29 -12.29
C SER A 94 -14.61 23.06 -12.81
N THR A 95 -15.49 23.55 -11.93
CA THR A 95 -16.55 24.48 -12.33
C THR A 95 -16.10 25.89 -11.95
N SER A 96 -15.41 26.51 -12.89
CA SER A 96 -15.15 27.94 -12.95
C SER A 96 -16.44 28.72 -12.64
N LEU A 97 -16.42 29.46 -11.54
CA LEU A 97 -17.32 30.60 -11.31
C LEU A 97 -17.06 31.66 -12.39
N VAL A 98 -17.69 31.52 -13.55
CA VAL A 98 -17.89 32.66 -14.46
C VAL A 98 -18.94 33.55 -13.78
N ARG A 99 -18.47 34.51 -12.99
CA ARG A 99 -19.28 35.66 -12.54
C ARG A 99 -19.63 36.50 -13.77
N GLY A 100 -20.73 36.16 -14.42
CA GLY A 100 -21.37 37.00 -15.42
C GLY A 100 -22.02 38.20 -14.74
N ASN A 101 -21.34 39.35 -14.81
CA ASN A 101 -21.92 40.67 -14.55
C ASN A 101 -23.12 40.87 -15.47
N ASN A 102 -24.33 40.99 -14.91
CA ASN A 102 -25.45 41.64 -15.60
C ASN A 102 -25.85 42.90 -14.84
N ARG A 103 -25.56 44.04 -15.49
CA ARG A 103 -25.91 45.39 -15.09
C ARG A 103 -27.43 45.55 -15.03
N LYS A 104 -27.91 46.15 -13.93
CA LYS A 104 -29.14 46.94 -13.83
C LYS A 104 -28.88 48.36 -14.39
N PRO A 105 -29.89 49.18 -14.73
CA PRO A 105 -31.25 49.26 -14.18
C PRO A 105 -32.34 48.59 -15.03
#